data_AF-A0A3M1K6Y1-F1
#
_entry.id   AF-A0A3M1K6Y1-F1
#
_cell.length_a   1.000
_cell.length_b   1.000
_cell.length_c   1.000
_cell.angle_alpha   90.00
_cell.angle_beta   90.00
_cell.angle_gamma   90.00
#
_symmetry.space_group_name_H-M   'P 1'
#
loop_
_entity.id
_entity.type
_entity.pdbx_description
1 polymer ?
#
loop_
_entity_poly.entity_id
_entity_poly.type
_entity_poly.pdbx_seq_one_letter_code
_entity_poly.pdbx_strand_id
1 'polypeptide(L)'
;MLTGCRRFLVLLSCIPTVAHAHGINGHVWVSEQGLAGLRECNTELRELLDEADARNAYRFGAAFPDSGYATSRGREYGEAAHWERFLQFMIDDWRARFSRRLDDPEARRRAAFILGMAQHGLQDELFDSLFMRRAAESGDNEDLIDTGTDFVLVEEGVANVRPTPWYPADITTVYAAAGITVDSEVIDNGIFAVDKVVLGLQDSHPAGLADEYRPELTWSTAHMLDARVPGAHAWEQQFVAPYVEQLWMRLTWPVDRLAQRDPWIGLVPVTDGVVATTDAVTIRSWVTLVFGVGLRVGDLASAVTVRDEDGDIVPVKVRGSRWAGQHDDYSRLIQIAPVPAWAAGQRYTIAVSDSVKTVDGVPLKVPVYTSFVVCADEACAVDAGLSRADSAWCEARLAGGCTASPGNGADAGLGWLLPPLLWFWRRR
;
A
#
# COMPACT_ATOMS: atom_id res chain seq x y z
N MET A 1 58.46 27.17 -15.64
CA MET A 1 58.15 26.17 -16.70
C MET A 1 57.52 24.98 -15.97
N LEU A 2 56.20 24.98 -15.81
CA LEU A 2 55.21 24.21 -16.62
C LEU A 2 55.52 22.70 -16.54
N THR A 3 54.73 21.84 -15.90
CA THR A 3 53.31 21.48 -16.12
C THR A 3 52.86 20.57 -14.95
N GLY A 4 51.69 20.65 -14.31
CA GLY A 4 50.37 20.97 -14.84
C GLY A 4 49.55 19.69 -15.10
N CYS A 5 49.41 18.78 -14.12
CA CYS A 5 48.60 17.56 -14.28
C CYS A 5 47.22 17.77 -13.63
N ARG A 6 46.31 18.42 -14.37
CA ARG A 6 44.89 18.48 -14.01
C ARG A 6 44.28 17.10 -14.25
N ARG A 7 43.97 16.38 -13.17
CA ARG A 7 43.06 15.23 -13.20
C ARG A 7 41.67 15.76 -13.58
N PHE A 8 41.28 15.56 -14.83
CA PHE A 8 39.89 15.68 -15.26
C PHE A 8 39.13 14.53 -14.62
N LEU A 9 38.42 14.80 -13.53
CA LEU A 9 37.34 13.95 -13.06
C LEU A 9 36.21 14.12 -14.08
N VAL A 10 36.12 13.21 -15.04
CA VAL A 10 34.94 13.11 -15.91
C VAL A 10 33.85 12.52 -15.02
N LEU A 11 33.12 13.39 -14.32
CA LEU A 11 31.81 13.08 -13.78
C LEU A 11 30.93 12.73 -14.99
N LEU A 12 30.72 11.43 -15.21
CA LEU A 12 29.73 10.93 -16.14
C LEU A 12 28.40 11.60 -15.79
N SER A 13 27.91 12.50 -16.67
CA SER A 13 26.54 13.02 -16.67
C SER A 13 25.53 11.93 -17.08
N CYS A 14 25.61 10.77 -16.44
CA CYS A 14 24.56 9.77 -16.41
C CYS A 14 23.85 9.92 -15.07
N ILE A 15 23.27 11.10 -14.82
CA ILE A 15 22.30 11.21 -13.74
C ILE A 15 21.08 10.46 -14.27
N PRO A 16 20.70 9.30 -13.67
CA PRO A 16 19.51 8.60 -14.08
C PRO A 16 18.33 9.56 -13.99
N THR A 17 17.46 9.51 -14.99
CA THR A 17 16.19 10.24 -14.98
C THR A 17 15.47 9.91 -13.69
N VAL A 18 15.15 10.98 -12.97
CA VAL A 18 14.43 11.11 -11.70
C VAL A 18 13.37 10.01 -11.55
N ALA A 19 13.43 9.26 -10.45
CA ALA A 19 12.31 8.42 -10.02
C ALA A 19 11.17 9.37 -9.61
N HIS A 20 9.97 9.16 -10.18
CA HIS A 20 8.87 10.11 -10.20
C HIS A 20 7.73 9.77 -9.22
N ALA A 21 8.00 9.01 -8.17
CA ALA A 21 7.05 8.80 -7.08
C ALA A 21 7.75 8.49 -5.75
N HIS A 22 7.21 9.04 -4.65
CA HIS A 22 7.49 8.79 -3.22
C HIS A 22 8.90 8.21 -2.87
N GLY A 23 9.99 8.82 -3.34
CA GLY A 23 11.40 8.58 -2.94
C GLY A 23 11.76 7.20 -2.32
N ILE A 24 12.64 6.40 -2.95
CA ILE A 24 12.98 5.03 -2.51
C ILE A 24 13.25 4.86 -1.00
N ASN A 25 13.96 5.78 -0.36
CA ASN A 25 14.21 5.68 1.09
C ASN A 25 12.92 5.93 1.90
N GLY A 26 12.10 6.87 1.45
CA GLY A 26 10.73 7.08 1.93
C GLY A 26 9.91 5.79 1.89
N HIS A 27 9.89 5.08 0.78
CA HIS A 27 9.14 3.81 0.67
C HIS A 27 9.55 2.76 1.69
N VAL A 28 10.85 2.53 1.82
CA VAL A 28 11.38 1.55 2.77
C VAL A 28 11.06 1.98 4.20
N TRP A 29 11.22 3.27 4.51
CA TRP A 29 10.97 3.80 5.84
C TRP A 29 9.49 3.70 6.23
N VAL A 30 8.56 4.20 5.41
CA VAL A 30 7.12 4.14 5.68
C VAL A 30 6.66 2.70 5.86
N SER A 31 7.09 1.81 4.94
CA SER A 31 6.79 0.39 4.98
C SER A 31 7.23 -0.27 6.30
N GLU A 32 8.42 0.10 6.79
CA GLU A 32 8.96 -0.44 8.05
C GLU A 32 8.24 0.12 9.29
N GLN A 33 8.06 1.43 9.36
CA GLN A 33 7.44 2.07 10.53
C GLN A 33 5.98 1.62 10.72
N GLY A 34 5.26 1.47 9.61
CA GLY A 34 3.86 1.09 9.63
C GLY A 34 3.58 -0.34 10.13
N LEU A 35 4.59 -1.22 10.18
CA LEU A 35 4.43 -2.57 10.73
C LEU A 35 4.10 -2.58 12.22
N ALA A 36 4.44 -1.50 12.95
CA ALA A 36 4.05 -1.35 14.36
C ALA A 36 2.51 -1.34 14.55
N GLY A 37 1.74 -1.02 13.50
CA GLY A 37 0.29 -1.06 13.50
C GLY A 37 -0.34 -2.44 13.27
N LEU A 38 0.45 -3.49 13.00
CA LEU A 38 -0.08 -4.83 12.74
C LEU A 38 -0.86 -5.35 13.96
N ARG A 39 -2.08 -5.82 13.72
CA ARG A 39 -2.95 -6.30 14.79
C ARG A 39 -2.36 -7.53 15.46
N GLU A 40 -2.50 -7.59 16.78
CA GLU A 40 -2.05 -8.73 17.59
C GLU A 40 -2.71 -10.04 17.16
N CYS A 41 -3.94 -9.96 16.64
CA CYS A 41 -4.69 -11.12 16.17
C CYS A 41 -4.13 -11.77 14.88
N ASN A 42 -3.14 -11.16 14.21
CA ASN A 42 -2.48 -11.68 13.00
C ASN A 42 -1.10 -12.33 13.30
N THR A 43 -1.08 -13.33 14.19
CA THR A 43 0.17 -13.94 14.69
C THR A 43 1.07 -14.50 13.58
N GLU A 44 0.54 -15.23 12.61
CA GLU A 44 1.31 -15.86 11.52
C GLU A 44 2.03 -14.82 10.62
N LEU A 45 1.38 -13.69 10.36
CA LEU A 45 1.94 -12.58 9.58
C LEU A 45 3.04 -11.85 10.36
N ARG A 46 2.83 -11.67 11.66
CA ARG A 46 3.84 -11.09 12.55
C ARG A 46 5.06 -12.00 12.65
N GLU A 47 4.85 -13.30 12.87
CA GLU A 47 5.92 -14.32 12.87
C GLU A 47 6.69 -14.36 11.55
N LEU A 48 6.01 -14.17 10.41
CA LEU A 48 6.66 -13.99 9.12
C LEU A 48 7.57 -12.76 9.10
N LEU A 49 7.06 -11.60 9.50
CA LEU A 49 7.78 -10.33 9.41
C LEU A 49 8.78 -10.09 10.56
N ASP A 50 8.75 -10.92 11.61
CA ASP A 50 9.77 -10.96 12.66
C ASP A 50 11.00 -11.79 12.24
N GLU A 51 10.89 -12.65 11.23
CA GLU A 51 12.02 -13.39 10.66
C GLU A 51 12.93 -12.46 9.84
N ALA A 52 14.23 -12.47 10.14
CA ALA A 52 15.19 -11.53 9.55
C ALA A 52 15.20 -11.55 8.01
N ASP A 53 15.21 -12.74 7.39
CA ASP A 53 15.26 -12.87 5.93
C ASP A 53 13.97 -12.41 5.26
N ALA A 54 12.81 -12.76 5.85
CA ALA A 54 11.51 -12.32 5.35
C ALA A 54 11.33 -10.80 5.53
N ARG A 55 11.74 -10.23 6.68
CA ARG A 55 11.71 -8.78 6.91
C ARG A 55 12.62 -8.03 5.93
N ASN A 56 13.80 -8.58 5.62
CA ASN A 56 14.67 -8.02 4.59
C ASN A 56 14.00 -8.08 3.20
N ALA A 57 13.40 -9.21 2.85
CA ALA A 57 12.67 -9.37 1.59
C ALA A 57 11.49 -8.38 1.48
N TYR A 58 10.75 -8.13 2.56
CA TYR A 58 9.72 -7.10 2.64
C TYR A 58 10.29 -5.69 2.38
N ARG A 59 11.33 -5.30 3.12
CA ARG A 59 11.98 -3.99 2.95
C ARG A 59 12.53 -3.79 1.54
N PHE A 60 13.15 -4.82 0.96
CA PHE A 60 13.65 -4.73 -0.40
C PHE A 60 12.53 -4.73 -1.44
N GLY A 61 11.45 -5.48 -1.21
CA GLY A 61 10.24 -5.41 -2.02
C GLY A 61 9.71 -3.98 -2.10
N ALA A 62 9.74 -3.23 -1.00
CA ALA A 62 9.35 -1.82 -0.97
C ALA A 62 10.28 -0.87 -1.75
N ALA A 63 11.50 -1.29 -2.10
CA ALA A 63 12.42 -0.52 -2.94
C ALA A 63 12.50 -1.03 -4.39
N PHE A 64 11.97 -2.23 -4.66
CA PHE A 64 12.20 -2.94 -5.90
C PHE A 64 11.58 -2.30 -7.14
N PRO A 65 10.33 -1.78 -7.14
CA PRO A 65 9.71 -1.22 -8.33
C PRO A 65 10.56 -0.11 -8.97
N ASP A 66 11.10 0.80 -8.16
CA ASP A 66 11.93 1.92 -8.60
C ASP A 66 13.28 1.53 -9.22
N SER A 67 13.73 0.29 -9.01
CA SER A 67 14.91 -0.22 -9.72
C SER A 67 14.75 -0.16 -11.25
N GLY A 68 13.51 -0.23 -11.75
CA GLY A 68 13.23 -0.13 -13.18
C GLY A 68 13.55 1.24 -13.77
N TYR A 69 13.48 2.32 -12.99
CA TYR A 69 13.80 3.67 -13.46
C TYR A 69 15.30 3.94 -13.53
N ALA A 70 16.11 3.15 -12.82
CA ALA A 70 17.56 3.29 -12.84
C ALA A 70 18.23 2.80 -14.15
N THR A 71 17.48 2.15 -15.04
CA THR A 71 17.99 1.71 -16.34
C THR A 71 17.04 2.10 -17.48
N SER A 72 17.60 2.43 -18.66
CA SER A 72 16.78 2.82 -19.82
C SER A 72 15.88 1.70 -20.36
N ARG A 73 16.18 0.44 -20.04
CA ARG A 73 15.42 -0.75 -20.44
C ARG A 73 14.52 -1.30 -19.32
N GLY A 74 14.60 -0.72 -18.11
CA GLY A 74 13.91 -1.25 -16.93
C GLY A 74 12.52 -0.69 -16.70
N ARG A 75 12.17 0.40 -17.38
CA ARG A 75 10.94 1.14 -17.09
C ARG A 75 9.69 0.26 -17.12
N GLU A 76 9.53 -0.61 -18.11
CA GLU A 76 8.32 -1.44 -18.22
C GLU A 76 8.10 -2.38 -17.02
N TYR A 77 9.17 -3.04 -16.55
CA TYR A 77 9.04 -3.94 -15.39
C TYR A 77 8.87 -3.15 -14.09
N GLY A 78 9.56 -2.01 -13.98
CA GLY A 78 9.46 -1.10 -12.84
C GLY A 78 8.03 -0.62 -12.71
N GLU A 79 7.51 0.04 -13.74
CA GLU A 79 6.12 0.51 -13.83
C GLU A 79 5.14 -0.61 -13.48
N ALA A 80 5.24 -1.79 -14.11
CA ALA A 80 4.36 -2.91 -13.81
C ALA A 80 4.37 -3.33 -12.32
N ALA A 81 5.52 -3.28 -11.65
CA ALA A 81 5.65 -3.66 -10.24
C ALA A 81 4.85 -2.78 -9.26
N HIS A 82 4.45 -1.57 -9.67
CA HIS A 82 3.65 -0.66 -8.86
C HIS A 82 2.15 -1.04 -8.84
N TRP A 83 1.67 -1.75 -9.86
CA TRP A 83 0.24 -1.82 -10.18
C TRP A 83 -0.45 -3.11 -9.75
N GLU A 84 -1.74 -2.98 -9.42
CA GLU A 84 -2.56 -4.04 -8.82
C GLU A 84 -2.70 -5.27 -9.70
N ARG A 85 -2.75 -5.13 -11.03
CA ARG A 85 -2.84 -6.28 -11.93
C ARG A 85 -1.62 -7.18 -11.87
N PHE A 86 -0.42 -6.62 -11.90
CA PHE A 86 0.80 -7.40 -11.78
C PHE A 86 0.97 -7.95 -10.37
N LEU A 87 0.60 -7.18 -9.34
CA LEU A 87 0.57 -7.66 -7.97
C LEU A 87 -0.37 -8.87 -7.79
N GLN A 88 -1.57 -8.81 -8.37
CA GLN A 88 -2.51 -9.94 -8.34
C GLN A 88 -1.93 -11.15 -9.07
N PHE A 89 -1.26 -10.96 -10.19
CA PHE A 89 -0.54 -12.03 -10.89
C PHE A 89 0.51 -12.70 -9.99
N MET A 90 1.32 -11.91 -9.28
CA MET A 90 2.32 -12.43 -8.32
C MET A 90 1.67 -13.21 -7.16
N ILE A 91 0.52 -12.75 -6.66
CA ILE A 91 -0.25 -13.45 -5.63
C ILE A 91 -0.75 -14.80 -6.16
N ASP A 92 -1.29 -14.84 -7.38
CA ASP A 92 -1.79 -16.06 -8.00
C ASP A 92 -0.67 -17.07 -8.29
N ASP A 93 0.48 -16.59 -8.78
CA ASP A 93 1.71 -17.38 -8.97
C ASP A 93 2.18 -18.00 -7.63
N TRP A 94 2.24 -17.19 -6.56
CA TRP A 94 2.63 -17.68 -5.24
C TRP A 94 1.66 -18.76 -4.73
N ARG A 95 0.34 -18.53 -4.86
CA ARG A 95 -0.68 -19.49 -4.43
C ARG A 95 -0.57 -20.80 -5.21
N ALA A 96 -0.39 -20.73 -6.53
CA ALA A 96 -0.26 -21.90 -7.38
C ALA A 96 0.99 -22.73 -7.04
N ARG A 97 2.12 -22.08 -6.78
CA ARG A 97 3.39 -22.76 -6.49
C ARG A 97 3.48 -23.34 -5.10
N PHE A 98 3.08 -22.55 -4.10
CA PHE A 98 3.34 -22.89 -2.71
C PHE A 98 2.11 -23.48 -2.01
N SER A 99 0.89 -23.26 -2.50
CA SER A 99 -0.33 -23.79 -1.85
C SER A 99 -0.39 -23.50 -0.34
N ARG A 100 0.10 -22.32 0.08
CA ARG A 100 0.28 -21.90 1.50
C ARG A 100 1.29 -22.71 2.33
N ARG A 101 2.28 -23.33 1.70
CA ARG A 101 3.40 -24.01 2.38
C ARG A 101 4.35 -23.01 3.02
N LEU A 102 3.93 -22.44 4.15
CA LEU A 102 4.71 -21.50 4.95
C LEU A 102 5.81 -22.17 5.78
N ASP A 103 5.98 -23.48 5.64
CA ASP A 103 7.15 -24.26 6.06
C ASP A 103 8.33 -24.15 5.08
N ASP A 104 8.09 -23.64 3.86
CA ASP A 104 9.12 -23.39 2.84
C ASP A 104 9.73 -21.98 3.02
N PRO A 105 11.05 -21.86 3.29
CA PRO A 105 11.71 -20.56 3.43
C PRO A 105 11.59 -19.67 2.19
N GLU A 106 11.54 -20.24 0.99
CA GLU A 106 11.35 -19.46 -0.24
C GLU A 106 9.92 -18.92 -0.33
N ALA A 107 8.92 -19.71 0.05
CA ALA A 107 7.53 -19.25 0.09
C ALA A 107 7.38 -18.05 1.03
N ARG A 108 8.01 -18.12 2.21
CA ARG A 108 8.00 -17.04 3.22
C ARG A 108 8.65 -15.76 2.71
N ARG A 109 9.88 -15.84 2.19
CA ARG A 109 10.59 -14.68 1.64
C ARG A 109 9.85 -14.07 0.44
N ARG A 110 9.33 -14.88 -0.47
CA ARG A 110 8.54 -14.38 -1.61
C ARG A 110 7.25 -13.72 -1.16
N ALA A 111 6.53 -14.29 -0.19
CA ALA A 111 5.34 -13.66 0.38
C ALA A 111 5.69 -12.28 0.94
N ALA A 112 6.74 -12.19 1.77
CA ALA A 112 7.18 -10.92 2.34
C ALA A 112 7.59 -9.88 1.29
N PHE A 113 8.30 -10.30 0.23
CA PHE A 113 8.63 -9.42 -0.89
C PHE A 113 7.41 -8.90 -1.64
N ILE A 114 6.41 -9.75 -1.89
CA ILE A 114 5.13 -9.34 -2.49
C ILE A 114 4.44 -8.29 -1.60
N LEU A 115 4.44 -8.49 -0.27
CA LEU A 115 3.86 -7.53 0.68
C LEU A 115 4.56 -6.17 0.60
N GLY A 116 5.90 -6.15 0.51
CA GLY A 116 6.69 -4.92 0.39
C GLY A 116 6.48 -4.21 -0.94
N MET A 117 6.53 -4.95 -2.04
CA MET A 117 6.30 -4.43 -3.39
C MET A 117 4.89 -3.83 -3.53
N ALA A 118 3.90 -4.48 -2.93
CA ALA A 118 2.54 -3.95 -2.89
C ALA A 118 2.46 -2.64 -2.11
N GLN A 119 3.12 -2.55 -0.94
CA GLN A 119 3.16 -1.35 -0.10
C GLN A 119 3.71 -0.15 -0.85
N HIS A 120 4.79 -0.35 -1.60
CA HIS A 120 5.39 0.67 -2.45
C HIS A 120 4.32 1.31 -3.37
N GLY A 121 3.59 0.50 -4.14
CA GLY A 121 2.54 1.02 -5.01
C GLY A 121 1.40 1.73 -4.27
N LEU A 122 1.09 1.36 -3.02
CA LEU A 122 0.11 2.10 -2.22
C LEU A 122 0.62 3.46 -1.75
N GLN A 123 1.89 3.53 -1.37
CA GLN A 123 2.52 4.78 -0.97
C GLN A 123 2.52 5.76 -2.15
N ASP A 124 2.88 5.36 -3.36
CA ASP A 124 2.76 6.23 -4.54
C ASP A 124 1.34 6.74 -4.77
N GLU A 125 0.35 5.84 -4.71
CA GLU A 125 -1.03 6.27 -4.92
C GLU A 125 -1.46 7.29 -3.85
N LEU A 126 -1.07 7.11 -2.59
CA LEU A 126 -1.38 8.04 -1.49
C LEU A 126 -0.61 9.36 -1.63
N PHE A 127 0.71 9.31 -1.77
CA PHE A 127 1.60 10.47 -1.86
C PHE A 127 1.24 11.35 -3.05
N ASP A 128 1.15 10.76 -4.24
CA ASP A 128 0.99 11.51 -5.48
C ASP A 128 -0.44 12.04 -5.63
N SER A 129 -1.41 11.32 -5.08
CA SER A 129 -2.81 11.71 -5.16
C SER A 129 -3.25 12.66 -4.05
N LEU A 130 -2.49 12.78 -2.96
CA LEU A 130 -2.83 13.60 -1.79
C LEU A 130 -1.74 14.65 -1.50
N PHE A 131 -0.53 14.23 -1.19
CA PHE A 131 0.56 15.11 -0.74
C PHE A 131 1.13 15.96 -1.86
N MET A 132 1.54 15.37 -2.98
CA MET A 132 2.11 16.13 -4.11
C MET A 132 1.11 17.13 -4.67
N ARG A 133 -0.17 16.75 -4.77
CA ARG A 133 -1.23 17.71 -5.16
C ARG A 133 -1.34 18.87 -4.20
N ARG A 134 -1.23 18.61 -2.89
CA ARG A 134 -1.31 19.66 -1.88
C ARG A 134 -0.06 20.56 -1.89
N ALA A 135 1.10 19.98 -2.14
CA ALA A 135 2.36 20.71 -2.33
C ALA A 135 2.29 21.62 -3.56
N ALA A 136 1.80 21.11 -4.69
CA ALA A 136 1.60 21.88 -5.91
C ALA A 136 0.62 23.06 -5.71
N GLU A 137 -0.48 22.85 -4.96
CA GLU A 137 -1.38 23.95 -4.56
C GLU A 137 -0.67 25.02 -3.70
N SER A 138 0.37 24.63 -2.98
CA SER A 138 1.19 25.51 -2.13
C SER A 138 2.34 26.17 -2.89
N GLY A 139 2.52 25.82 -4.18
CA GLY A 139 3.52 26.41 -5.07
C GLY A 139 4.84 25.65 -5.16
N ASP A 140 4.95 24.46 -4.55
CA ASP A 140 6.15 23.63 -4.68
C ASP A 140 6.28 23.05 -6.10
N ASN A 141 7.52 22.82 -6.52
CA ASN A 141 7.80 22.19 -7.81
C ASN A 141 7.54 20.68 -7.73
N GLU A 142 6.42 20.25 -8.30
CA GLU A 142 5.97 18.86 -8.32
C GLU A 142 7.00 17.88 -8.87
N ASP A 143 7.78 18.26 -9.89
CA ASP A 143 8.77 17.40 -10.53
C ASP A 143 9.98 17.09 -9.62
N LEU A 144 10.13 17.84 -8.53
CA LEU A 144 11.26 17.72 -7.60
C LEU A 144 10.88 17.08 -6.27
N ILE A 145 9.58 16.91 -5.98
CA ILE A 145 9.12 16.48 -4.64
C ILE A 145 9.72 15.12 -4.27
N ASP A 146 9.66 14.13 -5.15
CA ASP A 146 10.08 12.77 -4.82
C ASP A 146 11.56 12.70 -4.42
N THR A 147 12.44 13.19 -5.32
CA THR A 147 13.89 13.18 -5.06
C THR A 147 14.27 14.12 -3.92
N GLY A 148 13.68 15.32 -3.87
CA GLY A 148 14.02 16.30 -2.85
C GLY A 148 13.58 15.87 -1.45
N THR A 149 12.38 15.28 -1.31
CA THR A 149 11.93 14.75 -0.02
C THR A 149 12.75 13.52 0.40
N ASP A 150 13.12 12.63 -0.54
CA ASP A 150 13.99 11.50 -0.25
C ASP A 150 15.36 11.94 0.31
N PHE A 151 15.95 12.98 -0.30
CA PHE A 151 17.21 13.56 0.17
C PHE A 151 17.08 14.23 1.53
N VAL A 152 15.95 14.89 1.81
CA VAL A 152 15.65 15.42 3.14
C VAL A 152 15.59 14.29 4.18
N LEU A 153 14.92 13.16 3.89
CA LEU A 153 14.88 12.02 4.81
C LEU A 153 16.27 11.48 5.14
N VAL A 154 17.14 11.38 4.14
CA VAL A 154 18.51 10.91 4.31
C VAL A 154 19.35 11.90 5.11
N GLU A 155 19.30 13.19 4.75
CA GLU A 155 20.04 14.26 5.44
C GLU A 155 19.62 14.39 6.91
N GLU A 156 18.32 14.27 7.19
CA GLU A 156 17.77 14.35 8.55
C GLU A 156 17.93 13.05 9.36
N GLY A 157 18.49 11.99 8.75
CA GLY A 157 18.72 10.70 9.41
C GLY A 157 17.44 9.91 9.71
N VAL A 158 16.32 10.28 9.07
CA VAL A 158 15.04 9.59 9.18
C VAL A 158 15.07 8.29 8.39
N ALA A 159 15.58 8.35 7.15
CA ALA A 159 15.88 7.19 6.33
C ALA A 159 17.10 6.45 6.89
N ASN A 160 16.85 5.45 7.74
CA ASN A 160 17.89 4.71 8.46
C ASN A 160 17.76 3.19 8.32
N VAL A 161 16.98 2.74 7.33
CA VAL A 161 16.74 1.33 7.03
C VAL A 161 17.24 1.05 5.63
N ARG A 162 18.31 0.26 5.54
CA ARG A 162 18.85 -0.23 4.27
C ARG A 162 18.65 -1.74 4.14
N PRO A 163 17.76 -2.21 3.25
CA PRO A 163 17.68 -3.63 2.95
C PRO A 163 18.91 -4.12 2.19
N THR A 164 19.26 -5.39 2.37
CA THR A 164 20.17 -6.09 1.48
C THR A 164 19.41 -6.54 0.23
N PRO A 165 19.96 -6.38 -0.99
CA PRO A 165 19.31 -6.82 -2.21
C PRO A 165 18.83 -8.27 -2.17
N TRP A 166 17.53 -8.47 -2.43
CA TRP A 166 16.94 -9.80 -2.54
C TRP A 166 15.65 -9.76 -3.37
N TYR A 167 15.54 -10.59 -4.39
CA TYR A 167 14.30 -10.78 -5.14
C TYR A 167 14.19 -12.23 -5.60
N PRO A 168 12.98 -12.72 -5.97
CA PRO A 168 12.79 -14.08 -6.45
C PRO A 168 13.68 -14.41 -7.66
N ALA A 169 14.43 -15.52 -7.61
CA ALA A 169 15.39 -15.88 -8.66
C ALA A 169 14.77 -16.10 -10.05
N ASP A 170 13.46 -16.37 -10.09
CA ASP A 170 12.65 -16.61 -11.28
C ASP A 170 11.75 -15.42 -11.63
N ILE A 171 11.99 -14.22 -11.08
CA ILE A 171 11.13 -13.05 -11.29
C ILE A 171 10.92 -12.72 -12.78
N THR A 172 11.93 -12.97 -13.63
CA THR A 172 11.83 -12.77 -15.09
C THR A 172 10.84 -13.73 -15.73
N THR A 173 10.69 -14.94 -15.20
CA THR A 173 9.65 -15.90 -15.63
C THR A 173 8.26 -15.40 -15.25
N VAL A 174 8.14 -14.79 -14.06
CA VAL A 174 6.88 -14.20 -13.60
C VAL A 174 6.48 -13.00 -14.47
N TYR A 175 7.41 -12.10 -14.79
CA TYR A 175 7.18 -11.01 -15.75
C TYR A 175 6.79 -11.53 -17.14
N ALA A 176 7.52 -12.51 -17.67
CA ALA A 176 7.22 -13.09 -18.99
C ALA A 176 5.81 -13.68 -19.04
N ALA A 177 5.37 -14.34 -17.96
CA ALA A 177 4.03 -14.88 -17.86
C ALA A 177 2.94 -13.80 -17.72
N ALA A 178 3.30 -12.61 -17.22
CA ALA A 178 2.47 -11.41 -17.24
C ALA A 178 2.56 -10.63 -18.58
N GLY A 179 3.32 -11.11 -19.56
CA GLY A 179 3.46 -10.50 -20.88
C GLY A 179 4.55 -9.41 -20.97
N ILE A 180 5.38 -9.26 -19.93
CA ILE A 180 6.45 -8.26 -19.86
C ILE A 180 7.79 -8.95 -20.10
N THR A 181 8.59 -8.44 -21.05
CA THR A 181 9.89 -9.04 -21.37
C THR A 181 11.01 -8.23 -20.71
N VAL A 182 11.69 -8.85 -19.74
CA VAL A 182 12.84 -8.25 -19.06
C VAL A 182 13.91 -9.30 -18.78
N ASP A 183 15.17 -8.96 -19.06
CA ASP A 183 16.32 -9.80 -18.78
C ASP A 183 16.80 -9.60 -17.33
N SER A 184 17.34 -10.64 -16.69
CA SER A 184 17.86 -10.55 -15.33
C SER A 184 18.96 -9.49 -15.20
N GLU A 185 19.80 -9.32 -16.23
CA GLU A 185 20.83 -8.29 -16.26
C GLU A 185 20.25 -6.87 -16.12
N VAL A 186 19.08 -6.59 -16.69
CA VAL A 186 18.43 -5.28 -16.59
C VAL A 186 17.97 -5.04 -15.15
N ILE A 187 17.36 -6.05 -14.52
CA ILE A 187 16.93 -6.01 -13.12
C ILE A 187 18.14 -5.85 -12.19
N ASP A 188 19.18 -6.67 -12.38
CA ASP A 188 20.40 -6.64 -11.55
C ASP A 188 21.10 -5.29 -11.62
N ASN A 189 21.20 -4.69 -12.82
CA ASN A 189 21.78 -3.36 -12.99
C ASN A 189 20.94 -2.27 -12.32
N GLY A 190 19.61 -2.35 -12.42
CA GLY A 190 18.69 -1.43 -11.75
C GLY A 190 18.81 -1.49 -10.23
N ILE A 191 18.81 -2.71 -9.69
CA ILE A 191 19.00 -2.97 -8.26
C ILE A 191 20.36 -2.47 -7.78
N PHE A 192 21.43 -2.75 -8.53
CA PHE A 192 22.76 -2.29 -8.17
C PHE A 192 22.83 -0.77 -8.10
N ALA A 193 22.23 -0.08 -9.07
CA ALA A 193 22.18 1.37 -9.08
C ALA A 193 21.39 1.93 -7.88
N VAL A 194 20.19 1.42 -7.61
CA VAL A 194 19.38 1.83 -6.46
C VAL A 194 20.09 1.57 -5.13
N ASP A 195 20.65 0.37 -4.93
CA ASP A 195 21.38 0.01 -3.71
C ASP A 195 22.59 0.91 -3.48
N LYS A 196 23.37 1.22 -4.53
CA LYS A 196 24.62 1.99 -4.37
C LYS A 196 24.42 3.49 -4.35
N VAL A 197 23.48 4.00 -5.14
CA VAL A 197 23.35 5.45 -5.39
C VAL A 197 22.23 6.08 -4.58
N VAL A 198 21.17 5.34 -4.24
CA VAL A 198 20.02 5.90 -3.52
C VAL A 198 20.02 5.43 -2.08
N LEU A 199 19.89 4.12 -1.86
CA LEU A 199 19.90 3.53 -0.50
C LEU A 199 21.28 3.68 0.16
N GLY A 200 22.36 3.70 -0.63
CA GLY A 200 23.72 3.87 -0.16
C GLY A 200 24.01 5.26 0.42
N LEU A 201 23.19 6.28 0.12
CA LEU A 201 23.38 7.62 0.67
C LEU A 201 23.23 7.65 2.20
N GLN A 202 22.40 6.74 2.74
CA GLN A 202 22.20 6.55 4.17
C GLN A 202 23.52 6.28 4.92
N ASP A 203 24.50 5.62 4.30
CA ASP A 203 25.77 5.31 4.98
C ASP A 203 26.61 6.57 5.25
N SER A 204 26.37 7.64 4.48
CA SER A 204 27.23 8.83 4.46
C SER A 204 26.56 10.09 5.00
N HIS A 205 25.23 10.13 5.09
CA HIS A 205 24.42 11.30 5.49
C HIS A 205 25.03 12.63 4.99
N PRO A 206 25.20 12.79 3.67
CA PRO A 206 25.95 13.92 3.14
C PRO A 206 25.21 15.22 3.47
N ALA A 207 25.87 16.11 4.21
CA ALA A 207 25.30 17.41 4.54
C ALA A 207 25.09 18.26 3.27
N GLY A 208 23.95 18.94 3.19
CA GLY A 208 23.59 19.81 2.07
C GLY A 208 23.09 19.06 0.84
N LEU A 209 22.75 17.77 0.97
CA LEU A 209 22.12 16.98 -0.08
C LEU A 209 20.76 17.57 -0.49
N ALA A 210 20.03 18.11 0.48
CA ALA A 210 18.72 18.72 0.27
C ALA A 210 18.76 20.22 -0.05
N ASP A 211 19.93 20.88 0.05
CA ASP A 211 20.04 22.34 -0.06
C ASP A 211 19.57 22.88 -1.42
N GLU A 212 19.77 22.11 -2.50
CA GLU A 212 19.31 22.50 -3.84
C GLU A 212 17.79 22.37 -4.02
N TYR A 213 17.11 21.54 -3.21
CA TYR A 213 15.67 21.27 -3.32
C TYR A 213 14.84 22.14 -2.38
N ARG A 214 15.32 22.41 -1.16
CA ARG A 214 14.56 23.14 -0.12
C ARG A 214 13.97 24.48 -0.60
N PRO A 215 14.64 25.30 -1.45
CA PRO A 215 14.04 26.53 -1.97
C PRO A 215 12.80 26.29 -2.84
N GLU A 216 12.76 25.19 -3.60
CA GLU A 216 11.66 24.84 -4.52
C GLU A 216 10.59 23.96 -3.86
N LEU A 217 10.88 23.42 -2.67
CA LEU A 217 10.06 22.47 -1.92
C LEU A 217 9.74 22.97 -0.51
N THR A 218 9.46 24.26 -0.36
CA THR A 218 9.31 24.91 0.95
C THR A 218 8.18 24.27 1.76
N TRP A 219 7.04 23.95 1.14
CA TRP A 219 5.92 23.35 1.85
C TRP A 219 6.18 21.86 2.12
N SER A 220 6.63 21.11 1.13
CA SER A 220 6.82 19.66 1.19
C SER A 220 7.84 19.29 2.25
N THR A 221 8.98 19.97 2.28
CA THR A 221 10.02 19.71 3.29
C THR A 221 9.59 20.07 4.70
N ALA A 222 8.67 21.02 4.88
CA ALA A 222 8.10 21.37 6.18
C ALA A 222 7.03 20.37 6.66
N HIS A 223 6.39 19.63 5.75
CA HIS A 223 5.18 18.85 6.05
C HIS A 223 5.28 17.35 5.77
N MET A 224 6.33 16.87 5.10
CA MET A 224 6.48 15.46 4.71
C MET A 224 6.56 14.48 5.90
N LEU A 225 6.90 14.96 7.10
CA LEU A 225 6.88 14.19 8.35
C LEU A 225 5.71 14.57 9.28
N ASP A 226 4.78 15.42 8.83
CA ASP A 226 3.59 15.78 9.61
C ASP A 226 2.52 14.71 9.45
N ALA A 227 2.33 13.89 10.49
CA ALA A 227 1.31 12.84 10.52
C ALA A 227 -0.14 13.34 10.44
N ARG A 228 -0.38 14.66 10.41
CA ARG A 228 -1.70 15.27 10.20
C ARG A 228 -1.95 15.64 8.74
N VAL A 229 -0.92 15.63 7.89
CA VAL A 229 -1.03 16.02 6.48
C VAL A 229 -1.28 14.78 5.62
N PRO A 230 -2.45 14.68 4.95
CA PRO A 230 -2.74 13.53 4.11
C PRO A 230 -1.71 13.29 3.01
N GLY A 231 -1.30 12.02 2.88
CA GLY A 231 -0.25 11.56 1.97
C GLY A 231 1.17 11.88 2.43
N ALA A 232 1.40 12.59 3.53
CA ALA A 232 2.78 12.77 4.01
C ALA A 232 3.36 11.42 4.47
N HIS A 233 4.68 11.22 4.36
CA HIS A 233 5.35 9.96 4.72
C HIS A 233 4.94 9.46 6.13
N ALA A 234 4.92 10.35 7.13
CA ALA A 234 4.51 9.97 8.48
C ALA A 234 3.02 9.61 8.60
N TRP A 235 2.16 10.24 7.80
CA TRP A 235 0.72 9.98 7.76
C TRP A 235 0.39 8.64 7.08
N GLU A 236 1.13 8.25 6.04
CA GLU A 236 0.86 7.03 5.28
C GLU A 236 1.03 5.74 6.10
N GLN A 237 1.86 5.78 7.14
CA GLN A 237 2.15 4.66 8.03
C GLN A 237 0.89 3.98 8.58
N GLN A 238 -0.20 4.74 8.77
CA GLN A 238 -1.47 4.19 9.27
C GLN A 238 -2.17 3.24 8.30
N PHE A 239 -1.87 3.30 6.99
CA PHE A 239 -2.44 2.42 5.99
C PHE A 239 -1.59 1.17 5.73
N VAL A 240 -0.34 1.16 6.20
CA VAL A 240 0.59 0.05 5.99
C VAL A 240 0.05 -1.24 6.59
N ALA A 241 -0.15 -1.28 7.91
CA ALA A 241 -0.65 -2.47 8.60
C ALA A 241 -1.96 -3.02 8.02
N PRO A 242 -3.05 -2.23 7.90
CA PRO A 242 -4.30 -2.77 7.37
C PRO A 242 -4.16 -3.22 5.91
N TYR A 243 -3.30 -2.59 5.10
CA TYR A 243 -3.07 -3.06 3.73
C TYR A 243 -2.23 -4.35 3.68
N VAL A 244 -1.15 -4.46 4.46
CA VAL A 244 -0.35 -5.69 4.61
C VAL A 244 -1.24 -6.86 5.06
N GLU A 245 -2.17 -6.61 5.97
CA GLU A 245 -3.15 -7.62 6.41
C GLU A 245 -4.09 -8.05 5.27
N GLN A 246 -4.60 -7.13 4.46
CA GLN A 246 -5.45 -7.47 3.30
C GLN A 246 -4.69 -8.30 2.25
N LEU A 247 -3.43 -7.97 2.00
CA LEU A 247 -2.56 -8.73 1.11
C LEU A 247 -2.26 -10.12 1.68
N TRP A 248 -2.03 -10.23 2.99
CA TRP A 248 -1.85 -11.51 3.65
C TRP A 248 -3.10 -12.39 3.51
N MET A 249 -4.29 -11.80 3.64
CA MET A 249 -5.55 -12.51 3.37
C MET A 249 -5.62 -12.97 1.91
N ARG A 250 -5.26 -12.12 0.94
CA ARG A 250 -5.24 -12.49 -0.50
C ARG A 250 -4.26 -13.63 -0.80
N LEU A 251 -3.08 -13.63 -0.16
CA LEU A 251 -2.09 -14.70 -0.29
C LEU A 251 -2.59 -16.01 0.33
N THR A 252 -3.15 -15.93 1.54
CA THR A 252 -3.36 -17.13 2.35
C THR A 252 -4.80 -17.61 2.36
N TRP A 253 -5.81 -16.76 2.46
CA TRP A 253 -7.18 -17.25 2.65
C TRP A 253 -7.71 -18.01 1.44
N PRO A 254 -8.51 -19.08 1.66
CA PRO A 254 -9.27 -19.68 0.58
C PRO A 254 -10.29 -18.67 0.03
N VAL A 255 -10.66 -18.81 -1.25
CA VAL A 255 -11.46 -17.80 -1.99
C VAL A 255 -12.81 -17.53 -1.34
N ASP A 256 -13.46 -18.55 -0.80
CA ASP A 256 -14.74 -18.46 -0.10
C ASP A 256 -14.64 -17.60 1.17
N ARG A 257 -13.57 -17.77 1.95
CA ARG A 257 -13.27 -16.92 3.12
C ARG A 257 -12.86 -15.51 2.69
N LEU A 258 -12.08 -15.40 1.62
CA LEU A 258 -11.63 -14.14 1.06
C LEU A 258 -12.81 -13.27 0.58
N ALA A 259 -13.89 -13.89 0.09
CA ALA A 259 -15.16 -13.24 -0.26
C ALA A 259 -15.96 -12.70 0.94
N GLN A 260 -15.58 -13.05 2.17
CA GLN A 260 -16.21 -12.53 3.39
C GLN A 260 -15.46 -11.32 3.98
N ARG A 261 -14.33 -10.92 3.38
CA ARG A 261 -13.53 -9.81 3.89
C ARG A 261 -14.21 -8.48 3.61
N ASP A 262 -13.84 -7.49 4.41
CA ASP A 262 -14.10 -6.10 4.08
C ASP A 262 -12.79 -5.51 3.57
N PRO A 263 -12.68 -5.13 2.28
CA PRO A 263 -11.46 -4.62 1.72
C PRO A 263 -11.27 -3.12 1.97
N TRP A 264 -12.22 -2.42 2.58
CA TRP A 264 -12.05 -1.01 2.95
C TRP A 264 -11.06 -0.88 4.12
N ILE A 265 -10.05 -0.03 3.95
CA ILE A 265 -8.99 0.17 4.95
C ILE A 265 -8.89 1.60 5.49
N GLY A 266 -9.58 2.57 4.88
CA GLY A 266 -9.76 3.87 5.52
C GLY A 266 -10.34 4.97 4.64
N LEU A 267 -10.45 6.15 5.24
CA LEU A 267 -11.06 7.36 4.70
C LEU A 267 -10.09 8.52 4.87
N VAL A 268 -10.01 9.40 3.87
CA VAL A 268 -9.27 10.66 3.92
C VAL A 268 -10.25 11.79 3.64
N PRO A 269 -10.31 12.84 4.45
CA PRO A 269 -9.56 13.05 5.70
C PRO A 269 -9.91 12.01 6.79
N VAL A 270 -8.91 11.63 7.60
CA VAL A 270 -9.00 10.53 8.59
C VAL A 270 -9.69 10.94 9.89
N THR A 271 -9.55 12.21 10.30
CA THR A 271 -10.13 12.76 11.55
C THR A 271 -11.65 12.83 11.45
N ASP A 272 -12.34 11.79 11.92
CA ASP A 272 -13.81 11.68 12.00
C ASP A 272 -14.57 12.01 10.70
N GLY A 273 -13.87 11.91 9.56
CA GLY A 273 -14.37 12.36 8.27
C GLY A 273 -14.56 13.88 8.19
N VAL A 274 -13.70 14.70 8.78
CA VAL A 274 -13.86 16.16 8.73
C VAL A 274 -13.16 16.77 7.52
N VAL A 275 -13.94 17.28 6.57
CA VAL A 275 -13.45 18.05 5.42
C VAL A 275 -13.27 19.51 5.84
N ALA A 276 -12.03 19.99 5.85
CA ALA A 276 -11.64 21.28 6.43
C ALA A 276 -11.79 22.50 5.49
N THR A 277 -12.57 22.37 4.41
CA THR A 277 -12.85 23.48 3.49
C THR A 277 -14.11 23.22 2.68
N THR A 278 -14.85 24.29 2.38
CA THR A 278 -15.97 24.27 1.43
C THR A 278 -15.52 24.57 -0.01
N ASP A 279 -14.26 24.96 -0.22
CA ASP A 279 -13.75 25.27 -1.55
C ASP A 279 -13.62 24.00 -2.42
N ALA A 280 -14.56 23.84 -3.35
CA ALA A 280 -14.68 22.65 -4.19
C ALA A 280 -13.48 22.39 -5.11
N VAL A 281 -12.60 23.36 -5.34
CA VAL A 281 -11.51 23.20 -6.32
C VAL A 281 -10.23 22.63 -5.72
N THR A 282 -10.05 22.70 -4.39
CA THR A 282 -8.83 22.21 -3.73
C THR A 282 -8.96 20.72 -3.35
N ILE A 283 -7.83 20.00 -3.37
CA ILE A 283 -7.69 18.63 -2.87
C ILE A 283 -8.19 18.46 -1.44
N ARG A 284 -8.16 19.52 -0.63
CA ARG A 284 -8.67 19.53 0.74
C ARG A 284 -10.18 19.36 0.86
N SER A 285 -10.92 19.64 -0.22
CA SER A 285 -12.36 19.37 -0.26
C SER A 285 -12.68 17.94 -0.68
N TRP A 286 -11.69 17.16 -1.10
CA TRP A 286 -11.94 15.84 -1.62
C TRP A 286 -11.97 14.82 -0.50
N VAL A 287 -12.77 13.78 -0.73
CA VAL A 287 -12.84 12.63 0.13
C VAL A 287 -12.21 11.45 -0.62
N THR A 288 -11.23 10.79 -0.01
CA THR A 288 -10.58 9.61 -0.60
C THR A 288 -10.89 8.37 0.23
N LEU A 289 -11.45 7.35 -0.40
CA LEU A 289 -11.58 6.02 0.19
C LEU A 289 -10.35 5.19 -0.20
N VAL A 290 -9.79 4.47 0.77
CA VAL A 290 -8.62 3.62 0.56
C VAL A 290 -9.02 2.16 0.75
N PHE A 291 -8.65 1.31 -0.21
CA PHE A 291 -8.97 -0.12 -0.24
C PHE A 291 -7.69 -0.96 -0.23
N GLY A 292 -7.75 -2.13 0.39
CA GLY A 292 -6.65 -3.11 0.38
C GLY A 292 -6.62 -4.01 -0.87
N VAL A 293 -7.36 -3.64 -1.90
CA VAL A 293 -7.42 -4.33 -3.20
C VAL A 293 -7.76 -3.32 -4.29
N GLY A 294 -7.17 -3.48 -5.48
CA GLY A 294 -7.53 -2.66 -6.63
C GLY A 294 -8.99 -2.80 -7.03
N LEU A 295 -9.65 -1.67 -7.23
CA LEU A 295 -11.02 -1.54 -7.73
C LEU A 295 -11.00 -1.04 -9.18
N ARG A 296 -11.84 -1.62 -10.03
CA ARG A 296 -11.86 -1.28 -11.45
C ARG A 296 -12.38 0.14 -11.67
N VAL A 297 -11.54 0.99 -12.24
CA VAL A 297 -11.76 2.44 -12.41
C VAL A 297 -13.01 2.73 -13.23
N GLY A 298 -13.23 1.96 -14.30
CA GLY A 298 -14.38 2.12 -15.19
C GLY A 298 -15.75 1.88 -14.53
N ASP A 299 -15.78 1.22 -13.36
CA ASP A 299 -17.02 0.90 -12.64
C ASP A 299 -17.35 1.96 -11.55
N LEU A 300 -16.38 2.81 -11.16
CA LEU A 300 -16.47 3.68 -9.98
C LEU A 300 -17.56 4.76 -10.09
N ALA A 301 -17.69 5.40 -11.26
CA ALA A 301 -18.60 6.53 -11.44
C ALA A 301 -20.08 6.15 -11.23
N SER A 302 -20.47 4.92 -11.57
CA SER A 302 -21.82 4.40 -11.34
C SER A 302 -22.00 3.77 -9.96
N ALA A 303 -20.91 3.37 -9.32
CA ALA A 303 -20.95 2.62 -8.07
C ALA A 303 -20.97 3.50 -6.82
N VAL A 304 -20.52 4.76 -6.92
CA VAL A 304 -20.42 5.67 -5.78
C VAL A 304 -21.61 6.62 -5.76
N THR A 305 -22.30 6.68 -4.63
CA THR A 305 -23.36 7.67 -4.37
C THR A 305 -23.02 8.45 -3.12
N VAL A 306 -23.20 9.78 -3.18
CA VAL A 306 -23.11 10.66 -2.01
C VAL A 306 -24.49 11.23 -1.71
N ARG A 307 -24.90 11.16 -0.45
CA ARG A 307 -26.14 11.76 0.04
C ARG A 307 -25.86 12.75 1.15
N ASP A 308 -26.67 13.79 1.24
CA ASP A 308 -26.64 14.73 2.34
C ASP A 308 -27.50 14.25 3.55
N GLU A 309 -27.66 15.10 4.56
CA GLU A 309 -28.44 14.79 5.78
C GLU A 309 -29.93 14.59 5.52
N ASP A 310 -30.48 15.24 4.50
CA ASP A 310 -31.88 15.10 4.09
C ASP A 310 -32.08 13.83 3.23
N GLY A 311 -30.98 13.16 2.86
CA GLY A 311 -30.96 11.95 2.05
C GLY A 311 -30.96 12.23 0.55
N ASP A 312 -30.84 13.48 0.13
CA ASP A 312 -30.80 13.88 -1.28
C ASP A 312 -29.45 13.52 -1.90
N ILE A 313 -29.45 13.12 -3.17
CA ILE A 313 -28.23 12.74 -3.89
C ILE A 313 -27.45 14.01 -4.27
N VAL A 314 -26.20 14.07 -3.84
CA VAL A 314 -25.29 15.19 -4.12
C VAL A 314 -24.44 14.86 -5.36
N PRO A 315 -24.42 15.71 -6.40
CA PRO A 315 -23.57 15.50 -7.55
C PRO A 315 -22.08 15.56 -7.20
N VAL A 316 -21.32 14.56 -7.62
CA VAL A 316 -19.87 14.45 -7.36
C VAL A 316 -19.10 14.00 -8.60
N LYS A 317 -17.81 14.30 -8.65
CA LYS A 317 -16.87 13.66 -9.57
C LYS A 317 -16.17 12.53 -8.84
N VAL A 318 -16.14 11.35 -9.46
CA VAL A 318 -15.53 10.14 -8.89
C VAL A 318 -14.43 9.67 -9.83
N ARG A 319 -13.27 9.34 -9.28
CA ARG A 319 -12.11 8.84 -10.03
C ARG A 319 -11.21 7.97 -9.15
N GLY A 320 -10.25 7.28 -9.77
CA GLY A 320 -9.21 6.56 -9.05
C GLY A 320 -8.09 7.48 -8.52
N SER A 321 -6.94 6.90 -8.18
CA SER A 321 -5.69 7.64 -7.95
C SER A 321 -5.28 8.49 -9.17
N ARG A 322 -4.23 9.30 -9.02
CA ARG A 322 -3.62 10.05 -10.14
C ARG A 322 -3.24 9.15 -11.33
N TRP A 323 -2.83 7.92 -11.05
CA TRP A 323 -2.29 6.96 -12.02
C TRP A 323 -3.35 6.02 -12.61
N ALA A 324 -4.53 6.01 -12.01
CA ALA A 324 -5.67 5.21 -12.44
C ALA A 324 -6.02 5.46 -13.92
N GLY A 325 -6.07 4.39 -14.71
CA GLY A 325 -6.39 4.41 -16.14
C GLY A 325 -5.23 4.82 -17.06
N GLN A 326 -4.07 5.19 -16.53
CA GLN A 326 -2.86 5.45 -17.33
C GLN A 326 -2.02 4.19 -17.51
N HIS A 327 -1.79 3.46 -16.42
CA HIS A 327 -0.96 2.26 -16.39
C HIS A 327 -1.73 0.99 -16.01
N ASP A 328 -2.81 1.13 -15.24
CA ASP A 328 -3.72 0.03 -14.90
C ASP A 328 -5.17 0.53 -14.83
N ASP A 329 -6.11 -0.36 -15.12
CA ASP A 329 -7.55 -0.10 -15.04
C ASP A 329 -8.09 -0.25 -13.61
N TYR A 330 -7.20 -0.44 -12.63
CA TYR A 330 -7.50 -0.63 -11.22
C TYR A 330 -6.83 0.44 -10.37
N SER A 331 -7.47 0.83 -9.28
CA SER A 331 -6.87 1.70 -8.27
C SER A 331 -7.36 1.30 -6.88
N ARG A 332 -6.53 1.48 -5.86
CA ARG A 332 -6.94 1.28 -4.45
C ARG A 332 -7.54 2.53 -3.84
N LEU A 333 -7.47 3.67 -4.54
CA LEU A 333 -8.04 4.93 -4.09
C LEU A 333 -9.31 5.22 -4.90
N ILE A 334 -10.37 5.64 -4.21
CA ILE A 334 -11.51 6.32 -4.83
C ILE A 334 -11.49 7.76 -4.36
N GLN A 335 -11.22 8.70 -5.25
CA GLN A 335 -11.30 10.13 -4.96
C GLN A 335 -12.66 10.69 -5.36
N ILE A 336 -13.31 11.36 -4.42
CA ILE A 336 -14.64 11.95 -4.54
C ILE A 336 -14.48 13.47 -4.37
N ALA A 337 -14.71 14.19 -5.46
CA ALA A 337 -14.66 15.65 -5.46
C ALA A 337 -16.08 16.22 -5.58
N PRO A 338 -16.43 17.25 -4.80
CA PRO A 338 -17.70 17.97 -4.96
C PRO A 338 -17.84 18.55 -6.37
N VAL A 339 -19.06 18.52 -6.93
CA VAL A 339 -19.40 19.37 -8.10
C VAL A 339 -19.87 20.75 -7.61
N PRO A 340 -20.94 20.87 -6.81
CA PRO A 340 -21.15 22.05 -5.97
C PRO A 340 -20.29 21.95 -4.71
N ALA A 341 -19.83 23.09 -4.21
CA ALA A 341 -19.18 23.19 -2.90
C ALA A 341 -20.01 22.49 -1.81
N TRP A 342 -19.31 21.75 -0.93
CA TRP A 342 -19.94 21.19 0.25
C TRP A 342 -20.53 22.29 1.13
N ALA A 343 -21.70 22.05 1.70
CA ALA A 343 -22.29 22.95 2.68
C ALA A 343 -21.59 22.78 4.03
N ALA A 344 -21.21 23.90 4.64
CA ALA A 344 -20.59 23.90 5.95
C ALA A 344 -21.56 23.38 7.03
N GLY A 345 -21.03 22.60 7.97
CA GLY A 345 -21.76 21.97 9.06
C GLY A 345 -22.59 20.75 8.67
N GLN A 346 -22.66 20.40 7.38
CA GLN A 346 -23.47 19.29 6.90
C GLN A 346 -22.70 17.97 6.94
N ARG A 347 -23.38 16.89 7.34
CA ARG A 347 -22.91 15.51 7.18
C ARG A 347 -23.32 14.95 5.82
N TYR A 348 -22.38 14.26 5.19
CA TYR A 348 -22.60 13.51 3.97
C TYR A 348 -22.34 12.03 4.21
N THR A 349 -23.13 11.18 3.57
CA THR A 349 -22.95 9.73 3.57
C THR A 349 -22.50 9.27 2.19
N ILE A 350 -21.41 8.50 2.14
CA ILE A 350 -20.89 7.87 0.94
C ILE A 350 -21.31 6.39 0.96
N ALA A 351 -21.82 5.91 -0.16
CA ALA A 351 -22.07 4.50 -0.41
C ALA A 351 -21.28 4.06 -1.65
N VAL A 352 -20.47 3.02 -1.52
CA VAL A 352 -19.83 2.32 -2.65
C VAL A 352 -20.56 1.00 -2.85
N SER A 353 -21.25 0.84 -3.98
CA SER A 353 -22.02 -0.37 -4.28
C SER A 353 -21.15 -1.62 -4.41
N ASP A 354 -21.78 -2.78 -4.24
CA ASP A 354 -21.16 -4.09 -4.45
C ASP A 354 -20.90 -4.47 -5.92
N SER A 355 -21.32 -3.61 -6.85
CA SER A 355 -21.12 -3.82 -8.30
C SER A 355 -19.69 -3.59 -8.77
N VAL A 356 -18.83 -2.97 -7.94
CA VAL A 356 -17.44 -2.68 -8.30
C VAL A 356 -16.63 -3.97 -8.36
N LYS A 357 -15.95 -4.18 -9.49
CA LYS A 357 -15.03 -5.31 -9.64
C LYS A 357 -13.71 -5.04 -8.94
N THR A 358 -13.25 -6.01 -8.17
CA THR A 358 -11.90 -6.03 -7.62
C THR A 358 -10.92 -6.71 -8.58
N VAL A 359 -9.62 -6.46 -8.42
CA VAL A 359 -8.58 -7.07 -9.26
C VAL A 359 -8.47 -8.59 -9.04
N ASP A 360 -8.81 -9.08 -7.84
CA ASP A 360 -8.80 -10.51 -7.49
C ASP A 360 -10.09 -11.25 -7.91
N GLY A 361 -11.02 -10.56 -8.58
CA GLY A 361 -12.30 -11.13 -9.03
C GLY A 361 -13.30 -11.42 -7.92
N VAL A 362 -13.00 -11.06 -6.66
CA VAL A 362 -13.88 -11.25 -5.50
C VAL A 362 -14.72 -9.99 -5.27
N PRO A 363 -16.05 -10.01 -5.51
CA PRO A 363 -16.88 -8.82 -5.37
C PRO A 363 -16.90 -8.30 -3.93
N LEU A 364 -17.19 -7.01 -3.76
CA LEU A 364 -17.51 -6.45 -2.45
C LEU A 364 -18.78 -7.13 -1.93
N LYS A 365 -18.76 -7.69 -0.72
CA LYS A 365 -19.91 -8.46 -0.21
C LYS A 365 -21.11 -7.57 0.14
N VAL A 366 -20.82 -6.38 0.63
CA VAL A 366 -21.79 -5.38 1.04
C VAL A 366 -21.33 -4.02 0.53
N PRO A 367 -22.26 -3.10 0.27
CA PRO A 367 -21.85 -1.75 0.00
C PRO A 367 -21.04 -1.19 1.17
N VAL A 368 -19.97 -0.47 0.86
CA VAL A 368 -19.18 0.25 1.87
C VAL A 368 -19.91 1.54 2.17
N TYR A 369 -20.24 1.75 3.44
CA TYR A 369 -20.87 2.98 3.93
C TYR A 369 -19.92 3.72 4.85
N THR A 370 -19.76 5.02 4.62
CA THR A 370 -19.04 5.90 5.53
C THR A 370 -19.64 7.30 5.48
N SER A 371 -19.27 8.16 6.42
CA SER A 371 -19.76 9.54 6.46
C SER A 371 -18.65 10.52 6.78
N PHE A 372 -18.85 11.75 6.35
CA PHE A 372 -17.94 12.85 6.60
C PHE A 372 -18.76 14.11 6.92
N VAL A 373 -18.18 15.05 7.68
CA VAL A 373 -18.77 16.36 8.01
C VAL A 373 -17.88 17.44 7.43
N VAL A 374 -18.46 18.53 6.94
CA VAL A 374 -17.70 19.65 6.40
C VAL A 374 -17.63 20.78 7.42
N CYS A 375 -16.43 21.25 7.74
CA CYS A 375 -16.23 22.39 8.61
C CYS A 375 -16.20 23.70 7.81
N ALA A 376 -16.75 24.77 8.41
CA ALA A 376 -16.71 26.11 7.82
C ALA A 376 -15.30 26.75 7.89
N ASP A 377 -14.49 26.34 8.87
CA ASP A 377 -13.16 26.84 9.12
C ASP A 377 -12.19 25.72 9.57
N GLU A 378 -10.89 26.02 9.53
CA GLU A 378 -9.84 25.09 9.97
C GLU A 378 -9.85 24.85 11.49
N ALA A 379 -10.41 25.78 12.28
CA ALA A 379 -10.48 25.64 13.73
C ALA A 379 -11.38 24.47 14.15
N CYS A 380 -12.49 24.27 13.43
CA CYS A 380 -13.41 23.15 13.62
C CYS A 380 -12.78 21.77 13.34
N ALA A 381 -11.74 21.68 12.50
CA ALA A 381 -11.06 20.42 12.19
C ALA A 381 -10.10 19.95 13.32
N VAL A 382 -9.62 20.87 14.16
CA VAL A 382 -8.67 20.55 15.25
C VAL A 382 -9.38 19.96 16.47
N ASP A 383 -10.63 20.37 16.72
CA ASP A 383 -11.43 19.90 17.86
C ASP A 383 -12.05 18.52 17.65
N ALA A 384 -12.13 18.04 16.40
CA ALA A 384 -12.71 16.74 16.04
C ALA A 384 -11.80 15.53 16.34
N GLY A 385 -10.95 15.62 17.37
CA GLY A 385 -10.29 14.47 18.00
C GLY A 385 -9.39 13.61 17.10
N LEU A 386 -8.07 13.76 17.23
CA LEU A 386 -7.06 12.79 16.76
C LEU A 386 -7.09 11.49 17.60
N SER A 387 -8.26 10.87 17.79
CA SER A 387 -8.33 9.57 18.46
C SER A 387 -8.07 8.48 17.43
N ARG A 388 -7.05 7.65 17.71
CA ARG A 388 -6.73 6.45 16.92
C ARG A 388 -8.00 5.68 16.64
N ALA A 389 -8.19 5.27 15.39
CA ALA A 389 -9.20 4.28 15.01
C ALA A 389 -9.07 3.06 15.94
N ASP A 390 -10.02 2.95 16.88
CA ASP A 390 -9.92 2.03 17.98
C ASP A 390 -10.09 0.57 17.53
N SER A 391 -9.41 -0.29 18.28
CA SER A 391 -9.26 -1.75 18.22
C SER A 391 -10.54 -2.63 18.07
N ALA A 392 -11.73 -2.05 17.86
CA ALA A 392 -13.02 -2.74 17.77
C ALA A 392 -13.14 -3.72 16.58
N TRP A 393 -12.21 -3.66 15.62
CA TRP A 393 -12.20 -4.54 14.46
C TRP A 393 -11.72 -5.99 14.74
N CYS A 394 -10.88 -6.26 15.76
CA CYS A 394 -10.51 -7.66 16.08
C CYS A 394 -11.66 -8.39 16.80
N GLU A 395 -12.48 -7.72 17.63
CA GLU A 395 -13.51 -8.41 18.45
C GLU A 395 -14.76 -8.80 17.64
N ALA A 396 -15.21 -7.97 16.70
CA ALA A 396 -16.45 -8.23 15.95
C ALA A 396 -16.36 -9.41 14.97
N ARG A 397 -15.14 -9.88 14.61
CA ARG A 397 -14.96 -10.95 13.60
C ARG A 397 -14.48 -12.30 14.14
N LEU A 398 -13.88 -12.35 15.34
CA LEU A 398 -13.57 -13.64 15.99
C LEU A 398 -14.82 -14.36 16.51
N ALA A 399 -15.93 -13.65 16.74
CA ALA A 399 -17.22 -14.24 17.07
C ALA A 399 -17.82 -15.09 15.93
N GLY A 400 -17.32 -14.94 14.69
CA GLY A 400 -17.85 -15.59 13.50
C GLY A 400 -17.24 -16.96 13.14
N GLY A 401 -16.25 -17.47 13.87
CA GLY A 401 -15.61 -18.71 13.44
C GLY A 401 -14.52 -19.23 14.36
N CYS A 402 -14.92 -19.75 15.52
CA CYS A 402 -14.21 -20.78 16.28
C CYS A 402 -15.08 -21.25 17.46
N THR A 403 -16.35 -21.55 17.24
CA THR A 403 -17.09 -22.38 18.20
C THR A 403 -16.73 -23.84 17.89
N ALA A 404 -15.83 -24.40 18.69
CA ALA A 404 -15.75 -25.84 18.84
C ALA A 404 -17.17 -26.35 19.11
N SER A 405 -17.66 -27.27 18.28
CA SER A 405 -18.94 -27.93 18.56
C SER A 405 -18.89 -28.53 19.97
N PRO A 406 -19.82 -28.19 20.87
CA PRO A 406 -20.04 -29.01 22.04
C PRO A 406 -20.59 -30.34 21.54
N GLY A 407 -19.94 -31.43 21.92
CA GLY A 407 -20.42 -32.78 21.64
C GLY A 407 -21.86 -32.92 22.15
N ASN A 408 -22.78 -33.20 21.21
CA ASN A 408 -24.11 -33.65 21.56
C ASN A 408 -23.99 -35.09 22.08
N GLY A 409 -23.89 -35.21 23.40
CA GLY A 409 -24.36 -36.39 24.10
C GLY A 409 -25.88 -36.45 24.00
N ALA A 410 -26.39 -37.51 23.39
CA ALA A 410 -27.76 -37.94 23.56
C ALA A 410 -27.74 -39.45 23.81
N ASP A 411 -27.94 -39.78 25.09
CA ASP A 411 -28.36 -41.09 25.55
C ASP A 411 -29.69 -41.49 24.87
N ALA A 412 -29.71 -42.66 24.26
CA ALA A 412 -30.90 -43.50 24.14
C ALA A 412 -30.44 -44.96 24.12
N GLY A 413 -30.56 -45.62 25.27
CA GLY A 413 -30.27 -47.04 25.42
C GLY A 413 -31.42 -47.93 24.93
N LEU A 414 -31.05 -49.11 24.41
CA LEU A 414 -31.52 -50.46 24.79
C LEU A 414 -31.35 -51.44 23.61
N GLY A 415 -30.69 -52.57 23.86
CA GLY A 415 -30.92 -53.80 23.08
C GLY A 415 -29.70 -54.63 22.68
N TRP A 416 -29.12 -55.36 23.66
CA TRP A 416 -28.55 -56.71 23.56
C TRP A 416 -28.20 -57.32 22.19
N LEU A 417 -26.92 -57.68 21.99
CA LEU A 417 -26.43 -59.09 21.90
C LEU A 417 -24.92 -59.12 21.56
N LEU A 418 -24.17 -59.82 22.40
CA LEU A 418 -22.79 -60.34 22.23
C LEU A 418 -22.86 -61.76 21.59
N PRO A 419 -21.76 -62.46 21.19
CA PRO A 419 -20.32 -62.14 21.14
C PRO A 419 -19.64 -62.67 19.81
N PRO A 420 -18.39 -63.19 19.78
CA PRO A 420 -17.19 -62.50 19.29
C PRO A 420 -16.52 -63.24 18.11
N LEU A 421 -15.43 -62.70 17.54
CA LEU A 421 -14.31 -63.52 17.04
C LEU A 421 -13.05 -62.69 16.77
N LEU A 422 -11.99 -63.07 17.49
CA LEU A 422 -10.59 -62.80 17.19
C LEU A 422 -10.22 -63.34 15.80
N TRP A 423 -9.39 -62.62 15.03
CA TRP A 423 -8.19 -63.24 14.44
C TRP A 423 -7.13 -62.26 13.94
N PHE A 424 -5.91 -62.76 14.04
CA PHE A 424 -4.60 -62.19 13.75
C PHE A 424 -4.17 -62.45 12.29
N TRP A 425 -3.23 -61.62 11.77
CA TRP A 425 -2.15 -61.82 10.76
C TRP A 425 -2.15 -60.78 9.63
N ARG A 426 -1.15 -59.89 9.51
CA ARG A 426 0.27 -60.02 9.04
C ARG A 426 0.42 -59.95 7.51
N ARG A 427 1.19 -58.93 7.10
CA ARG A 427 2.14 -58.84 5.98
C ARG A 427 1.63 -59.11 4.56
N ARG A 428 1.79 -58.11 3.70
CA ARG A 428 2.95 -58.06 2.78
C ARG A 428 3.58 -56.69 2.84
#